data_AF-A0A971CVR7-F1
#
_entry.id   AF-A0A971CVR7-F1
#
_cell.length_a   1.000
_cell.length_b   1.000
_cell.length_c   1.000
_cell.angle_alpha   90.00
_cell.angle_beta   90.00
_cell.angle_gamma   90.00
#
_symmetry.space_group_name_H-M   'P 1'
#
loop_
_entity.id
_entity.type
_entity.pdbx_description
1 polymer ?
#
loop_
_entity_poly.entity_id
_entity_poly.type
_entity_poly.pdbx_seq_one_letter_code
_entity_poly.pdbx_strand_id
1 'polypeptide(L)'
;MGPVLNGLIKLQSVENRLRAAKAKLARCRRSVIIQENQVRSLQSALEAKKEEAQLTKVQCDRLELELKSRDAEVNKLRASLNNAKTNKEYAAVLTMLNTTKADNSKIETQILELMKAIESDEEESAGIRQQIEEQKQLLEDIRKKADGSATEHEVEIA
;
A
#
# COMPACT_ATOMS: atom_id res chain seq x y z
N MET A 1 -46.91 -17.40 -48.23
CA MET A 1 -46.21 -16.57 -47.24
C MET A 1 -45.81 -15.26 -47.91
N GLY A 2 -46.49 -14.16 -47.58
CA GLY A 2 -46.35 -12.89 -48.31
C GLY A 2 -45.01 -12.18 -48.06
N PRO A 3 -44.58 -11.29 -48.98
CA PRO A 3 -43.32 -10.55 -48.89
C PRO A 3 -43.17 -9.72 -47.60
N VAL A 4 -44.29 -9.27 -47.03
CA VAL A 4 -44.34 -8.52 -45.76
C VAL A 4 -43.90 -9.37 -44.56
N LEU A 5 -44.33 -10.63 -44.49
CA LEU A 5 -43.94 -11.54 -43.40
C LEU A 5 -42.44 -11.85 -43.45
N ASN A 6 -41.90 -12.05 -44.66
CA ASN A 6 -40.45 -12.23 -44.85
C ASN A 6 -39.66 -10.97 -44.46
N GLY A 7 -40.22 -9.78 -44.72
CA GLY A 7 -39.64 -8.51 -44.27
C GLY A 7 -39.59 -8.39 -42.75
N LEU A 8 -40.69 -8.71 -42.07
CA LEU A 8 -40.78 -8.71 -40.60
C LEU A 8 -39.83 -9.70 -39.94
N ILE A 9 -39.69 -10.92 -40.49
CA ILE A 9 -38.74 -11.93 -39.97
C ILE A 9 -37.29 -11.44 -40.11
N LYS A 10 -36.94 -10.79 -41.23
CA LYS A 10 -35.62 -10.20 -41.43
C LYS A 10 -35.37 -9.04 -40.46
N LEU A 11 -36.35 -8.18 -40.24
CA LEU A 11 -36.25 -7.10 -39.27
C LEU A 11 -36.02 -7.64 -37.84
N GLN A 12 -36.81 -8.62 -37.42
CA GLN A 12 -36.66 -9.25 -36.10
C GLN A 12 -35.28 -9.90 -35.91
N SER A 13 -34.74 -10.52 -36.96
CA SER A 13 -33.37 -11.07 -36.97
C SER A 13 -32.32 -9.97 -36.74
N VAL A 14 -32.42 -8.85 -37.46
CA VAL A 14 -31.50 -7.70 -37.31
C VAL A 14 -31.63 -7.08 -35.92
N GLU A 15 -32.84 -6.89 -35.40
CA GLU A 15 -33.08 -6.36 -34.05
C GLU A 15 -32.48 -7.25 -32.96
N ASN A 16 -32.59 -8.58 -33.10
CA ASN A 16 -32.00 -9.53 -32.17
C ASN A 16 -30.46 -9.48 -32.20
N ARG A 17 -29.85 -9.37 -33.40
CA ARG A 17 -28.40 -9.18 -33.54
C ARG A 17 -27.93 -7.87 -32.92
N LEU A 18 -28.63 -6.77 -33.20
CA LEU A 18 -28.36 -5.45 -32.62
C LEU A 18 -28.41 -5.48 -31.09
N ARG A 19 -29.42 -6.14 -30.50
CA ARG A 19 -29.54 -6.29 -29.05
C ARG A 19 -28.37 -7.09 -28.47
N ALA A 20 -27.98 -8.18 -29.13
CA ALA A 20 -26.86 -9.01 -28.70
C ALA A 20 -25.52 -8.25 -28.76
N ALA A 21 -25.25 -7.52 -29.84
CA ALA A 21 -24.04 -6.71 -30.00
C ALA A 21 -23.96 -5.61 -28.92
N LYS A 22 -25.05 -4.88 -28.67
CA LYS A 22 -25.14 -3.88 -27.58
C LYS A 22 -24.88 -4.49 -26.20
N ALA A 23 -25.43 -5.66 -25.92
CA ALA A 23 -25.21 -6.35 -24.64
C ALA A 23 -23.75 -6.78 -24.45
N LYS A 24 -23.09 -7.26 -25.52
CA LYS A 24 -21.66 -7.61 -25.49
C LYS A 24 -20.79 -6.37 -25.25
N LEU A 25 -21.05 -5.27 -25.97
CA LEU A 25 -20.34 -4.00 -25.79
C LEU A 25 -20.45 -3.47 -24.35
N ALA A 26 -21.66 -3.51 -23.78
CA ALA A 26 -21.89 -3.09 -22.39
C ALA A 26 -21.11 -3.98 -21.40
N ARG A 27 -21.04 -5.29 -21.63
CA ARG A 27 -20.25 -6.22 -20.81
C ARG A 27 -18.76 -5.92 -20.87
N CYS A 28 -18.21 -5.68 -22.06
CA CYS A 28 -16.80 -5.31 -22.25
C CYS A 28 -16.46 -4.03 -21.48
N ARG A 29 -17.26 -2.96 -21.66
CA ARG A 29 -17.08 -1.69 -20.94
C ARG A 29 -17.15 -1.87 -19.43
N ARG A 30 -18.10 -2.68 -18.94
CA ARG A 30 -18.23 -2.98 -17.50
C ARG A 30 -17.00 -3.71 -16.96
N SER A 31 -16.45 -4.66 -17.72
CA SER A 31 -15.24 -5.39 -17.33
C SER A 31 -14.04 -4.45 -17.17
N VAL A 32 -13.85 -3.50 -18.08
CA VAL A 32 -12.78 -2.49 -18.00
C VAL A 32 -12.93 -1.64 -16.73
N ILE A 33 -14.13 -1.13 -16.46
CA ILE A 33 -14.41 -0.30 -15.27
C ILE A 33 -14.10 -1.04 -13.96
N ILE A 34 -14.47 -2.33 -13.87
CA ILE A 34 -14.20 -3.14 -12.67
C ILE A 34 -12.69 -3.24 -12.43
N GLN A 35 -11.91 -3.51 -13.47
CA GLN A 35 -10.46 -3.63 -13.37
C GLN A 35 -9.79 -2.29 -13.05
N GLU A 36 -10.26 -1.18 -13.63
CA GLU A 36 -9.81 0.16 -13.26
C GLU A 36 -10.08 0.51 -11.80
N ASN A 37 -11.24 0.10 -11.27
CA ASN A 37 -11.57 0.30 -9.86
C ASN A 37 -10.67 -0.54 -8.95
N GLN A 38 -10.33 -1.77 -9.36
CA GLN A 38 -9.42 -2.62 -8.62
C GLN A 38 -8.00 -2.02 -8.57
N VAL A 39 -7.49 -1.51 -9.70
CA VAL A 39 -6.21 -0.78 -9.72
C VAL A 39 -6.24 0.45 -8.82
N ARG A 40 -7.31 1.26 -8.87
CA ARG A 40 -7.45 2.42 -7.98
C ARG A 40 -7.47 2.02 -6.51
N SER A 41 -8.19 0.97 -6.15
CA SER A 41 -8.24 0.47 -4.76
C SER A 41 -6.86 0.04 -4.26
N LEU A 42 -6.08 -0.66 -5.10
CA LEU A 42 -4.72 -1.07 -4.76
C LEU A 42 -3.78 0.14 -4.64
N GLN A 43 -3.92 1.15 -5.50
CA GLN A 43 -3.15 2.39 -5.41
C GLN A 43 -3.44 3.14 -4.10
N SER A 44 -4.71 3.27 -3.72
CA SER A 44 -5.07 3.89 -2.43
C SER A 44 -4.56 3.08 -1.25
N ALA A 45 -4.59 1.74 -1.31
CA ALA A 45 -4.01 0.89 -0.27
C ALA A 45 -2.48 1.08 -0.15
N LEU A 46 -1.78 1.20 -1.29
CA LEU A 46 -0.34 1.48 -1.31
C LEU A 46 -0.01 2.85 -0.71
N GLU A 47 -0.80 3.88 -1.00
CA GLU A 47 -0.61 5.22 -0.42
C GLU A 47 -0.82 5.20 1.09
N ALA A 48 -1.90 4.59 1.57
CA ALA A 48 -2.16 4.43 3.00
C ALA A 48 -1.01 3.70 3.72
N LYS A 49 -0.50 2.61 3.13
CA LYS A 49 0.63 1.86 3.70
C LYS A 49 1.93 2.66 3.73
N LYS A 50 2.19 3.48 2.72
CA LYS A 50 3.35 4.38 2.73
C LYS A 50 3.25 5.45 3.81
N GLU A 51 2.05 6.00 4.03
CA GLU A 51 1.82 6.97 5.10
C GLU A 51 2.04 6.32 6.48
N GLU A 52 1.55 5.10 6.69
CA GLU A 52 1.80 4.31 7.90
C GLU A 52 3.31 4.09 8.13
N ALA A 53 4.03 3.57 7.13
CA ALA A 53 5.47 3.37 7.21
C ALA A 53 6.24 4.67 7.52
N GLN A 54 5.83 5.78 6.92
CA GLN A 54 6.44 7.09 7.17
C GLN A 54 6.22 7.55 8.61
N LEU A 55 5.03 7.34 9.18
CA LEU A 55 4.75 7.67 10.59
C LEU A 55 5.59 6.80 11.53
N THR A 56 5.69 5.50 11.26
CA THR A 56 6.53 4.56 12.02
C THR A 56 8.00 4.98 11.96
N LYS A 57 8.49 5.41 10.79
CA LYS A 57 9.86 5.92 10.61
C LYS A 57 10.11 7.18 11.43
N VAL A 58 9.19 8.15 11.43
CA VAL A 58 9.31 9.36 12.26
C VAL A 58 9.36 9.02 13.76
N GLN A 59 8.60 8.02 14.20
CA GLN A 59 8.67 7.55 15.59
C GLN A 59 10.02 6.89 15.91
N CYS A 60 10.54 6.07 15.00
CA CYS A 60 11.86 5.44 15.12
C CYS A 60 12.96 6.51 15.24
N ASP A 61 13.00 7.48 14.31
CA ASP A 61 13.97 8.57 14.28
C ASP A 61 13.94 9.40 15.58
N ARG A 62 12.74 9.64 16.13
CA ARG A 62 12.56 10.33 17.40
C ARG A 62 13.19 9.54 18.56
N LEU A 63 12.94 8.24 18.65
CA LEU A 63 13.49 7.40 19.71
C LEU A 63 15.02 7.27 19.58
N GLU A 64 15.56 7.19 18.37
CA GLU A 64 17.01 7.22 18.16
C GLU A 64 17.66 8.52 18.66
N LEU A 65 17.03 9.66 18.42
CA LEU A 65 17.51 10.95 18.91
C LEU A 65 17.46 11.03 20.44
N GLU A 66 16.39 10.51 21.04
CA GLU A 66 16.26 10.39 22.49
C GLU A 66 17.36 9.49 23.08
N LEU A 67 17.58 8.31 22.49
CA LEU A 67 18.62 7.37 22.91
C LEU A 67 20.01 8.03 22.88
N LYS A 68 20.36 8.71 21.79
CA LYS A 68 21.63 9.46 21.67
C LYS A 68 21.79 10.51 22.78
N SER A 69 20.70 11.20 23.12
CA SER A 69 20.70 12.21 24.19
C SER A 69 20.92 11.58 25.56
N ARG A 70 20.27 10.43 25.83
CA ARG A 70 20.43 9.68 27.08
C ARG A 70 21.78 9.01 27.19
N ASP A 71 22.38 8.54 26.10
CA ASP A 71 23.76 8.02 26.10
C ASP A 71 24.78 9.10 26.47
N ALA A 72 24.56 10.34 26.02
CA ALA A 72 25.36 11.47 26.47
C ALA A 72 25.20 11.72 27.97
N GLU A 73 23.99 11.55 28.53
CA GLU A 73 23.74 11.61 29.97
C GLU A 73 24.43 10.47 30.73
N VAL A 74 24.37 9.24 30.23
CA VAL A 74 25.11 8.07 30.78
C VAL A 74 26.60 8.39 30.86
N ASN A 75 27.18 9.01 29.82
CA ASN A 75 28.59 9.40 29.83
C ASN A 75 28.89 10.49 30.88
N LYS A 76 28.00 11.47 31.06
CA LYS A 76 28.12 12.48 32.13
C LYS A 76 28.02 11.86 33.53
N LEU A 77 27.11 10.91 33.73
CA LEU A 77 26.96 10.17 34.98
C LEU A 77 28.20 9.32 35.27
N ARG A 78 28.79 8.66 34.27
CA ARG A 78 30.07 7.94 34.43
C ARG A 78 31.20 8.88 34.86
N ALA A 79 31.33 10.04 34.23
CA ALA A 79 32.33 11.04 34.63
C ALA A 79 32.08 11.55 36.07
N SER A 80 30.82 11.78 36.43
CA SER A 80 30.44 12.22 37.78
C SER A 80 30.73 11.15 38.84
N LEU A 81 30.53 9.87 38.50
CA LEU A 81 30.82 8.74 39.39
C LEU A 81 32.33 8.66 39.71
N ASN A 82 33.19 8.87 38.70
CA ASN A 82 34.64 8.89 38.87
C ASN A 82 35.13 10.08 39.70
N ASN A 83 34.37 11.18 39.75
CA ASN A 83 34.69 12.40 40.49
C ASN A 83 34.00 12.48 41.86
N ALA A 84 33.18 11.48 42.23
CA ALA A 84 32.45 11.48 43.49
C ALA A 84 33.42 11.40 44.68
N LYS A 85 33.26 12.31 45.65
CA LYS A 85 34.17 12.42 46.80
C LYS A 85 33.64 11.71 48.03
N THR A 86 32.33 11.48 48.09
CA THR A 86 31.68 10.81 49.21
C THR A 86 31.00 9.51 48.77
N ASN A 87 30.95 8.53 49.66
CA ASN A 87 30.24 7.26 49.41
C ASN A 87 28.75 7.49 49.10
N LYS A 88 28.14 8.53 49.68
CA LYS A 88 26.75 8.88 49.45
C LYS A 88 26.51 9.39 48.03
N GLU A 89 27.38 10.29 47.54
CA GLU A 89 27.34 10.75 46.14
C GLU A 89 27.60 9.60 45.17
N TYR A 90 28.58 8.75 45.48
CA TYR A 90 28.91 7.59 44.65
C TYR A 90 27.69 6.65 44.50
N ALA A 91 27.05 6.28 45.62
CA ALA A 91 25.88 5.42 45.60
C ALA A 91 24.72 6.04 44.80
N ALA A 92 24.45 7.34 45.00
CA ALA A 92 23.39 8.05 44.28
C ALA A 92 23.65 8.08 42.76
N VAL A 93 24.87 8.44 42.34
CA VAL A 93 25.24 8.49 40.92
C VAL A 93 25.24 7.10 40.29
N LEU A 94 25.67 6.07 41.02
CA LEU A 94 25.62 4.69 40.55
C LEU A 94 24.19 4.21 40.31
N THR A 95 23.25 4.52 41.22
CA THR A 95 21.83 4.20 41.05
C THR A 95 21.24 4.91 39.83
N MET A 96 21.52 6.20 39.68
CA MET A 96 21.07 6.96 38.50
C MET A 96 21.63 6.36 37.21
N LEU A 97 22.94 6.07 37.17
CA LEU A 97 23.60 5.47 36.01
C LEU A 97 22.97 4.15 35.60
N ASN A 98 22.71 3.26 36.57
CA ASN A 98 22.11 1.95 36.31
C ASN A 98 20.66 2.08 35.84
N THR A 99 19.91 3.03 36.40
CA THR A 99 18.53 3.32 35.99
C THR A 99 18.49 3.84 34.56
N THR A 100 19.30 4.85 34.23
CA THR A 100 19.36 5.42 32.87
C THR A 100 19.78 4.35 31.85
N LYS A 101 20.76 3.50 32.17
CA LYS A 101 21.14 2.37 31.30
C LYS A 101 19.99 1.40 31.07
N ALA A 102 19.26 1.02 32.11
CA ALA A 102 18.12 0.12 31.98
C ALA A 102 17.00 0.72 31.12
N ASP A 103 16.76 2.02 31.22
CA ASP A 103 15.79 2.71 30.37
C ASP A 103 16.27 2.81 28.91
N ASN A 104 17.57 3.05 28.68
CA ASN A 104 18.14 3.04 27.33
C ASN A 104 17.93 1.68 26.66
N SER A 105 18.16 0.56 27.37
CA SER A 105 17.90 -0.78 26.82
C SER A 105 16.44 -1.03 26.44
N LYS A 106 15.48 -0.40 27.13
CA LYS A 106 14.07 -0.46 26.73
C LYS A 106 13.83 0.32 25.44
N ILE A 107 14.41 1.52 25.32
CA ILE A 107 14.31 2.35 24.11
C ILE A 107 14.96 1.63 22.91
N GLU A 108 16.13 1.03 23.09
CA GLU A 108 16.79 0.20 22.06
C GLU A 108 15.89 -0.94 21.59
N THR A 109 15.21 -1.62 22.53
CA THR A 109 14.27 -2.70 22.18
C THR A 109 13.09 -2.16 21.35
N GLN A 110 12.52 -1.02 21.75
CA GLN A 110 11.44 -0.36 21.00
C GLN A 110 11.88 0.08 19.60
N ILE A 111 13.09 0.64 19.46
CA ILE A 111 13.66 1.00 18.16
C ILE A 111 13.76 -0.24 17.28
N LEU A 112 14.29 -1.35 17.78
CA LEU A 112 14.40 -2.59 17.01
C LEU A 112 13.03 -3.15 16.59
N GLU A 113 12.00 -3.01 17.42
CA GLU A 113 10.63 -3.40 17.06
C GLU A 113 10.06 -2.50 15.95
N LEU A 114 10.27 -1.19 16.03
CA LEU A 114 9.85 -0.26 14.98
C LEU A 114 10.59 -0.49 13.66
N MET A 115 11.90 -0.78 13.71
CA MET A 115 12.67 -1.12 12.51
C MET A 115 12.11 -2.36 11.80
N LYS A 116 11.77 -3.41 12.56
CA LYS A 116 11.11 -4.61 12.00
C LYS A 116 9.74 -4.31 11.41
N ALA A 117 8.97 -3.43 12.04
CA ALA A 117 7.67 -3.01 11.51
C ALA A 117 7.83 -2.26 10.18
N ILE A 118 8.81 -1.36 10.08
CA ILE A 118 9.14 -0.65 8.84
C ILE A 118 9.54 -1.63 7.73
N GLU A 119 10.41 -2.59 8.01
CA GLU A 119 10.80 -3.63 7.04
C GLU A 119 9.57 -4.42 6.54
N SER A 120 8.68 -4.82 7.46
CA SER A 120 7.44 -5.51 7.10
C SER A 120 6.52 -4.65 6.22
N ASP A 121 6.34 -3.37 6.56
CA ASP A 121 5.52 -2.44 5.76
C ASP A 121 6.14 -2.17 4.37
N GLU A 122 7.46 -2.16 4.26
CA GLU A 122 8.18 -2.03 2.99
C GLU A 122 7.99 -3.29 2.11
N GLU A 123 8.06 -4.48 2.69
CA GLU A 123 7.77 -5.74 1.99
C GLU A 123 6.32 -5.80 1.50
N GLU A 124 5.36 -5.46 2.36
CA GLU A 124 3.94 -5.38 1.98
C GLU A 124 3.72 -4.35 0.86
N SER A 125 4.34 -3.18 0.96
CA SER A 125 4.30 -2.15 -0.07
C SER A 125 4.88 -2.62 -1.40
N ALA A 126 5.95 -3.41 -1.38
CA ALA A 126 6.53 -4.02 -2.58
C ALA A 126 5.56 -5.05 -3.19
N GLY A 127 4.92 -5.87 -2.37
CA GLY A 127 3.89 -6.82 -2.81
C GLY A 127 2.69 -6.13 -3.47
N ILE A 128 2.17 -5.05 -2.87
CA ILE A 128 1.06 -4.27 -3.44
C ILE A 128 1.49 -3.63 -4.78
N ARG A 129 2.73 -3.12 -4.89
CA ARG A 129 3.24 -2.59 -6.16
C ARG A 129 3.27 -3.64 -7.26
N GLN A 130 3.72 -4.86 -6.95
CA GLN A 130 3.71 -5.96 -7.91
C GLN A 130 2.27 -6.29 -8.35
N GLN A 131 1.33 -6.37 -7.41
CA GLN A 131 -0.08 -6.59 -7.73
C GLN A 131 -0.66 -5.48 -8.61
N ILE A 132 -0.32 -4.21 -8.36
CA ILE A 132 -0.74 -3.09 -9.22
C ILE A 132 -0.21 -3.28 -10.64
N GLU A 133 1.04 -3.69 -10.80
CA GLU A 133 1.64 -3.86 -12.13
C GLU A 133 0.99 -5.02 -12.90
N GLU A 134 0.78 -6.16 -12.23
CA GLU A 134 0.05 -7.30 -12.80
C GLU A 134 -1.39 -6.90 -13.20
N GLN A 135 -2.10 -6.17 -12.34
CA GLN A 135 -3.46 -5.71 -12.65
C GLN A 135 -3.50 -4.67 -13.78
N LYS A 136 -2.47 -3.82 -13.92
CA LYS A 136 -2.35 -2.89 -15.05
C LYS A 136 -2.13 -3.62 -16.37
N GLN A 137 -1.27 -4.64 -16.38
CA GLN A 137 -1.06 -5.49 -17.57
C GLN A 137 -2.36 -6.19 -17.98
N LEU A 138 -3.07 -6.78 -17.01
CA LEU A 138 -4.37 -7.39 -17.25
C LEU A 138 -5.40 -6.38 -17.78
N LEU A 139 -5.43 -5.17 -17.22
CA LEU A 139 -6.30 -4.09 -17.68
C LEU A 139 -5.98 -3.70 -19.12
N GLU A 140 -4.71 -3.60 -19.49
CA GLU A 140 -4.28 -3.27 -20.85
C GLU A 140 -4.73 -4.35 -21.85
N ASP A 141 -4.56 -5.63 -21.51
CA ASP A 141 -5.03 -6.74 -22.32
C ASP A 141 -6.56 -6.76 -22.47
N ILE A 142 -7.28 -6.47 -21.37
CA ILE A 142 -8.74 -6.38 -21.38
C ILE A 142 -9.19 -5.18 -22.22
N ARG A 143 -8.51 -4.04 -22.15
CA ARG A 143 -8.78 -2.87 -23.00
C ARG A 143 -8.55 -3.20 -24.47
N LYS A 144 -7.42 -3.80 -24.84
CA LYS A 144 -7.15 -4.23 -26.23
C LYS A 144 -8.23 -5.17 -26.76
N LYS A 145 -8.64 -6.16 -25.97
CA LYS A 145 -9.73 -7.09 -26.32
C LYS A 145 -11.09 -6.40 -26.39
N ALA A 146 -11.36 -5.47 -25.47
CA ALA A 146 -12.60 -4.69 -25.44
C ALA A 146 -12.69 -3.75 -26.64
N ASP A 147 -11.60 -3.09 -27.04
CA ASP A 147 -11.56 -2.18 -28.19
C ASP A 147 -11.67 -2.95 -29.51
N GLY A 148 -10.99 -4.10 -29.64
CA GLY A 148 -11.15 -4.98 -30.81
C GLY A 148 -12.58 -5.50 -30.96
N SER A 149 -13.18 -6.00 -29.88
CA SER A 149 -14.57 -6.46 -29.91
C SER A 149 -15.59 -5.31 -30.04
N ALA A 150 -15.27 -4.12 -29.53
CA ALA A 150 -16.11 -2.94 -29.68
C ALA A 150 -16.15 -2.47 -31.13
N THR A 151 -15.01 -2.40 -31.82
CA THR A 151 -14.97 -2.01 -33.24
C THR A 151 -15.70 -3.02 -34.13
N GLU A 152 -15.53 -4.33 -33.89
CA GLU A 152 -16.30 -5.38 -34.59
C GLU A 152 -17.81 -5.24 -34.36
N HIS A 153 -18.24 -5.04 -33.11
CA HIS A 153 -19.65 -4.89 -32.79
C HIS A 153 -20.24 -3.55 -33.24
N GLU A 154 -19.47 -2.47 -33.28
CA GLU A 154 -19.91 -1.19 -33.84
C GLU A 154 -20.10 -1.28 -35.36
N VAL A 155 -19.25 -2.01 -36.07
CA VAL A 155 -19.42 -2.31 -37.51
C VAL A 155 -20.62 -3.23 -37.77
N GLU A 156 -20.95 -4.15 -36.87
CA GLU A 156 -22.17 -4.97 -36.98
C GLU A 156 -23.47 -4.20 -36.70
N ILE A 157 -23.37 -3.01 -36.06
CA ILE A 157 -24.50 -2.15 -35.69
C ILE A 157 -24.77 -1.07 -36.74
N ALA A 158 -23.75 -0.62 -37.48
CA ALA A 158 -23.82 0.37 -38.55
C ALA A 158 -24.39 -0.21 -39.86
#